data_AF-A0AAV5UT42-F1
#
_entry.id   AF-A0AAV5UT42-F1
#
_cell.length_a   1.000
_cell.length_b   1.000
_cell.length_c   1.000
_cell.angle_alpha   90.00
_cell.angle_beta   90.00
_cell.angle_gamma   90.00
#
_symmetry.space_group_name_H-M   'P 1'
#
loop_
_entity.id
_entity.type
_entity.pdbx_description
1 polymer ?
#
loop_
_entity_poly.entity_id
_entity_poly.type
_entity_poly.pdbx_seq_one_letter_code
_entity_poly.pdbx_strand_id
1 'polypeptide(L)'
;IQGWRIQISVVIIFYCRWKIHNIPYDEDRLSTKYQVREVLRFSAAILPSVILSSVMHTFSLVPTILWQNQIIKYYICCVFYFSIHSLNCVFTKITLILCHPGMRVKLQLLFVTRLKYVSRMFYTNLNSICFQQSFIIQCIRLKCDNYSMQVSTDYLYVSIEMGFTVISLIIMIPCIVTLLRTTGIHENCKFLLVTSASVQLLLLIVQAMLFNYNIVIDNLAPPVELPFLCAQNGLFILSSHLSFVLVLER
;
A
#
# COMPACT_ATOMS: atom_id res chain seq x y z
N ILE A 1 -15.15 13.03 -4.39
CA ILE A 1 -15.08 11.55 -4.64
C ILE A 1 -14.87 10.74 -3.35
N GLN A 2 -13.93 11.09 -2.46
CA GLN A 2 -13.67 10.29 -1.24
C GLN A 2 -14.87 10.20 -0.28
N GLY A 3 -15.56 11.30 0.02
CA GLY A 3 -16.75 11.28 0.89
C GLY A 3 -17.88 10.35 0.40
N TRP A 4 -18.12 10.33 -0.91
CA TRP A 4 -19.12 9.45 -1.54
C TRP A 4 -18.80 7.96 -1.32
N ARG A 5 -17.52 7.56 -1.35
CA ARG A 5 -17.12 6.16 -1.11
C ARG A 5 -17.49 5.68 0.29
N ILE A 6 -17.31 6.54 1.29
CA ILE A 6 -17.65 6.23 2.68
C ILE A 6 -19.18 6.11 2.81
N GLN A 7 -19.93 7.07 2.26
CA GLN A 7 -21.39 7.05 2.28
C GLN A 7 -21.96 5.78 1.62
N ILE A 8 -21.51 5.45 0.40
CA ILE A 8 -21.93 4.24 -0.31
C ILE A 8 -21.59 2.99 0.50
N SER A 9 -20.37 2.89 1.05
CA SER A 9 -19.95 1.74 1.86
C SER A 9 -20.82 1.55 3.11
N VAL A 10 -21.22 2.64 3.77
CA VAL A 10 -22.11 2.61 4.93
C VAL A 10 -23.52 2.15 4.51
N VAL A 11 -24.07 2.69 3.42
CA VAL A 11 -25.38 2.29 2.89
C VAL A 11 -25.41 0.80 2.54
N ILE A 12 -24.39 0.27 1.87
CA ILE A 12 -24.26 -1.16 1.54
C ILE A 12 -24.26 -2.01 2.81
N ILE A 13 -23.51 -1.62 3.85
CA ILE A 13 -23.46 -2.36 5.13
C ILE A 13 -24.83 -2.40 5.79
N PHE A 14 -25.56 -1.27 5.84
CA PHE A 14 -26.91 -1.23 6.39
C PHE A 14 -27.89 -2.08 5.58
N TYR A 15 -27.86 -1.96 4.26
CA TYR A 15 -28.70 -2.74 3.35
C TYR A 15 -28.45 -4.25 3.49
N CYS A 16 -27.18 -4.69 3.49
CA CYS A 16 -26.83 -6.09 3.67
C CYS A 16 -27.28 -6.62 5.05
N ARG A 17 -27.14 -5.83 6.13
CA ARG A 17 -27.63 -6.22 7.46
C ARG A 17 -29.15 -6.40 7.47
N TRP A 18 -29.87 -5.44 6.90
CA TRP A 18 -31.33 -5.50 6.78
C TRP A 18 -31.76 -6.72 5.96
N LYS A 19 -31.13 -6.94 4.80
CA LYS A 19 -31.44 -8.07 3.91
C LYS A 19 -31.18 -9.43 4.57
N ILE A 20 -30.09 -9.60 5.32
CA ILE A 20 -29.80 -10.85 6.04
C ILE A 20 -30.86 -11.17 7.10
N HIS A 21 -31.40 -10.16 7.77
CA HIS A 21 -32.43 -10.33 8.79
C HIS A 21 -33.77 -10.76 8.17
N ASN A 22 -34.09 -10.29 6.97
CA ASN A 22 -35.39 -10.50 6.33
C ASN A 22 -35.46 -11.70 5.36
N ILE A 23 -34.34 -12.36 5.03
CA ILE A 23 -34.37 -13.56 4.18
C ILE A 23 -34.81 -14.79 5.01
N PRO A 24 -35.94 -15.45 4.66
CA PRO A 24 -36.39 -16.68 5.32
C PRO A 24 -35.40 -17.82 5.10
N TYR A 25 -35.30 -18.73 6.09
CA TYR A 25 -34.48 -19.94 5.99
C TYR A 25 -35.21 -20.98 5.16
N ASP A 26 -34.83 -21.08 3.90
CA ASP A 26 -35.31 -22.08 2.94
C ASP A 26 -34.07 -22.73 2.30
N GLU A 27 -34.11 -24.01 1.96
CA GLU A 27 -32.92 -24.74 1.53
C GLU A 27 -32.29 -24.12 0.28
N ASP A 28 -33.12 -23.71 -0.69
CA ASP A 28 -32.70 -23.02 -1.91
C ASP A 28 -32.14 -21.62 -1.63
N ARG A 29 -32.51 -21.01 -0.50
CA ARG A 29 -32.08 -19.65 -0.09
C ARG A 29 -30.86 -19.64 0.81
N LEU A 30 -30.40 -20.81 1.28
CA LEU A 30 -29.17 -20.93 2.08
C LEU A 30 -27.97 -20.37 1.31
N SER A 31 -27.83 -20.73 0.03
CA SER A 31 -26.75 -20.25 -0.84
C SER A 31 -26.73 -18.72 -0.93
N THR A 32 -27.89 -18.10 -1.19
CA THR A 32 -28.02 -16.64 -1.22
C THR A 32 -27.66 -16.01 0.12
N LYS A 33 -28.07 -16.61 1.24
CA LYS A 33 -27.75 -16.11 2.58
C LYS A 33 -26.25 -16.19 2.89
N TYR A 34 -25.56 -17.22 2.42
CA TYR A 34 -24.10 -17.33 2.51
C TYR A 34 -23.40 -16.24 1.69
N GLN A 35 -23.83 -16.03 0.43
CA GLN A 35 -23.28 -14.98 -0.43
C GLN A 35 -23.45 -13.58 0.18
N VAL A 36 -24.66 -13.23 0.66
CA VAL A 36 -24.91 -11.92 1.29
C VAL A 36 -24.08 -11.77 2.58
N ARG A 37 -23.89 -12.85 3.35
CA ARG A 37 -23.04 -12.82 4.55
C ARG A 37 -21.56 -12.63 4.20
N GLU A 38 -21.07 -13.21 3.11
CA GLU A 38 -19.71 -12.99 2.60
C GLU A 38 -19.51 -11.53 2.19
N VAL A 39 -20.42 -10.99 1.37
CA VAL A 39 -20.42 -9.57 0.95
C VAL A 39 -20.44 -8.64 2.17
N LEU A 40 -21.26 -8.92 3.18
CA LEU A 40 -21.30 -8.13 4.41
C LEU A 40 -19.96 -8.18 5.17
N ARG A 41 -19.39 -9.36 5.39
CA ARG A 41 -18.11 -9.52 6.08
C ARG A 41 -16.99 -8.79 5.36
N PHE A 42 -16.97 -8.88 4.03
CA PHE A 42 -15.98 -8.25 3.21
C PHE A 42 -16.15 -6.71 3.16
N SER A 43 -17.38 -6.21 3.10
CA SER A 43 -17.69 -4.78 3.19
C SER A 43 -17.34 -4.19 4.54
N ALA A 44 -17.65 -4.90 5.63
CA ALA A 44 -17.24 -4.51 6.97
C ALA A 44 -15.71 -4.49 7.13
N ALA A 45 -14.97 -5.40 6.47
CA ALA A 45 -13.51 -5.45 6.54
C ALA A 45 -12.82 -4.34 5.73
N ILE A 46 -13.43 -3.90 4.63
CA ILE A 46 -12.89 -2.86 3.75
C ILE A 46 -13.12 -1.45 4.29
N LEU A 47 -14.24 -1.22 4.99
CA LEU A 47 -14.61 0.11 5.45
C LEU A 47 -13.50 0.80 6.29
N PRO A 48 -12.86 0.15 7.28
CA PRO A 48 -11.77 0.77 8.02
C PRO A 48 -10.59 1.19 7.14
N SER A 49 -10.26 0.38 6.13
CA SER A 49 -9.19 0.67 5.16
C SER A 49 -9.54 1.90 4.32
N VAL A 50 -10.80 2.03 3.86
CA VAL A 50 -11.28 3.20 3.10
C VAL A 50 -11.28 4.47 3.95
N ILE A 51 -11.75 4.38 5.19
CA ILE A 51 -11.73 5.52 6.14
C ILE A 51 -10.30 5.98 6.39
N LEU A 52 -9.42 5.04 6.74
CA LEU A 52 -8.00 5.34 6.97
C LEU A 52 -7.37 6.00 5.75
N SER A 53 -7.66 5.49 4.54
CA SER A 53 -7.14 6.08 3.32
C SER A 53 -7.63 7.51 3.10
N SER A 54 -8.91 7.77 3.33
CA SER A 54 -9.48 9.12 3.21
C SER A 54 -8.83 10.09 4.20
N VAL A 55 -8.58 9.66 5.43
CA VAL A 55 -7.92 10.47 6.45
C VAL A 55 -6.48 10.77 6.05
N MET A 56 -5.71 9.76 5.63
CA MET A 56 -4.32 9.96 5.20
C MET A 56 -4.22 10.83 3.96
N HIS A 57 -5.12 10.70 2.99
CA HIS A 57 -5.19 11.60 1.85
C HIS A 57 -5.50 13.05 2.25
N THR A 58 -6.40 13.24 3.21
CA THR A 58 -6.69 14.58 3.74
C THR A 58 -5.45 15.18 4.41
N PHE A 59 -4.72 14.38 5.19
CA PHE A 59 -3.44 14.81 5.76
C PHE A 59 -2.39 15.13 4.70
N SER A 60 -2.35 14.41 3.58
CA SER A 60 -1.40 14.71 2.50
C SER A 60 -1.66 16.06 1.81
N LEU A 61 -2.85 16.66 1.98
CA LEU A 61 -3.13 18.01 1.47
C LEU A 61 -2.55 19.13 2.35
N VAL A 62 -2.30 18.86 3.64
CA VAL A 62 -1.79 19.86 4.58
C VAL A 62 -0.43 20.41 4.13
N PRO A 63 0.58 19.59 3.77
CA PRO A 63 1.84 20.08 3.23
C PRO A 63 1.66 20.94 1.97
N THR A 64 0.76 20.54 1.07
CA THR A 64 0.50 21.29 -0.17
C THR A 64 -0.08 22.67 0.13
N ILE A 65 -1.03 22.78 1.06
CA ILE A 65 -1.60 24.07 1.49
C ILE A 65 -0.53 24.94 2.16
N LEU A 66 0.29 24.36 3.05
CA LEU A 66 1.38 25.11 3.70
C LEU A 66 2.41 25.60 2.68
N TRP A 67 2.72 24.81 1.67
CA TRP A 67 3.62 25.20 0.59
C TRP A 67 3.04 26.31 -0.29
N GLN A 68 1.75 26.21 -0.67
CA GLN A 68 1.06 27.25 -1.45
C GLN A 68 1.06 28.60 -0.72
N ASN A 69 0.96 28.58 0.61
CA ASN A 69 1.04 29.78 1.46
C ASN A 69 2.49 30.22 1.77
N GLN A 70 3.50 29.61 1.12
CA GLN A 70 4.93 29.90 1.32
C GLN A 70 5.42 29.70 2.77
N ILE A 71 4.71 28.88 3.58
CA ILE A 71 5.07 28.58 4.97
C ILE A 71 6.19 27.53 5.02
N ILE A 72 6.13 26.53 4.13
CA ILE A 72 7.16 25.50 3.99
C ILE A 72 7.78 25.53 2.60
N LYS A 73 9.03 25.11 2.51
CA LYS A 73 9.75 24.98 1.23
C LYS A 73 9.26 23.75 0.44
N TYR A 74 9.45 23.77 -0.88
CA TYR A 74 9.02 22.72 -1.79
C TYR A 74 9.52 21.33 -1.39
N TYR A 75 10.82 21.18 -1.09
CA TYR A 75 11.39 19.88 -0.70
C TYR A 75 10.74 19.31 0.58
N ILE A 76 10.40 20.15 1.56
CA ILE A 76 9.68 19.71 2.77
C ILE A 76 8.27 19.23 2.41
N CYS A 77 7.60 19.93 1.50
CA CYS A 77 6.29 19.53 1.00
C CYS A 77 6.35 18.15 0.33
N CYS A 78 7.35 17.91 -0.53
CA CYS A 78 7.58 16.62 -1.18
C CYS A 78 7.76 15.50 -0.16
N VAL A 79 8.63 15.69 0.84
CA VAL A 79 8.88 14.70 1.90
C VAL A 79 7.60 14.26 2.58
N PHE A 80 6.80 15.21 3.05
CA PHE A 80 5.57 14.86 3.74
C PHE A 80 4.52 14.27 2.79
N TYR A 81 4.34 14.86 1.61
CA TYR A 81 3.35 14.41 0.64
C TYR A 81 3.62 12.96 0.21
N PHE A 82 4.84 12.66 -0.22
CA PHE A 82 5.22 11.33 -0.70
C PHE A 82 5.33 10.30 0.41
N SER A 83 5.80 10.68 1.61
CA SER A 83 5.86 9.77 2.76
C SER A 83 4.46 9.39 3.26
N ILE A 84 3.56 10.37 3.42
CA ILE A 84 2.16 10.08 3.79
C ILE A 84 1.52 9.16 2.75
N HIS A 85 1.83 9.37 1.47
CA HIS A 85 1.29 8.53 0.41
C HIS A 85 1.82 7.10 0.45
N SER A 86 3.13 6.91 0.60
CA SER A 86 3.72 5.56 0.69
C SER A 86 3.16 4.81 1.90
N LEU A 87 3.05 5.49 3.05
CA LEU A 87 2.47 4.92 4.27
C LEU A 87 0.99 4.58 4.10
N ASN A 88 0.23 5.40 3.38
CA ASN A 88 -1.18 5.12 3.06
C ASN A 88 -1.33 3.80 2.30
N CYS A 89 -0.51 3.55 1.28
CA CYS A 89 -0.53 2.29 0.54
C CYS A 89 -0.32 1.07 1.46
N VAL A 90 0.66 1.15 2.37
CA VAL A 90 0.98 0.08 3.31
C VAL A 90 -0.13 -0.11 4.34
N PHE A 91 -0.52 0.96 5.04
CA PHE A 91 -1.47 0.86 6.14
C PHE A 91 -2.86 0.48 5.68
N THR A 92 -3.30 0.92 4.51
CA THR A 92 -4.62 0.52 3.97
C THR A 92 -4.67 -0.98 3.69
N LYS A 93 -3.60 -1.57 3.14
CA LYS A 93 -3.54 -3.02 2.88
C LYS A 93 -3.38 -3.84 4.15
N ILE A 94 -2.53 -3.40 5.09
CA ILE A 94 -2.41 -4.05 6.40
C ILE A 94 -3.77 -4.04 7.11
N THR A 95 -4.43 -2.89 7.17
CA THR A 95 -5.77 -2.75 7.80
C THR A 95 -6.77 -3.69 7.15
N LEU A 96 -6.80 -3.76 5.82
CA LEU A 96 -7.66 -4.67 5.07
C LEU A 96 -7.41 -6.14 5.43
N ILE A 97 -6.14 -6.56 5.52
CA ILE A 97 -5.78 -7.93 5.87
C ILE A 97 -6.13 -8.25 7.33
N LEU A 98 -5.93 -7.29 8.25
CA LEU A 98 -6.23 -7.46 9.67
C LEU A 98 -7.74 -7.52 9.95
N CYS A 99 -8.52 -6.71 9.24
CA CYS A 99 -9.98 -6.67 9.38
C CYS A 99 -10.68 -7.85 8.67
N HIS A 100 -10.05 -8.47 7.67
CA HIS A 100 -10.62 -9.63 6.99
C HIS A 100 -10.14 -10.96 7.59
N PRO A 101 -11.01 -11.75 8.26
CA PRO A 101 -10.60 -12.94 9.02
C PRO A 101 -9.91 -13.99 8.14
N GLY A 102 -10.39 -14.20 6.92
CA GLY A 102 -9.79 -15.16 5.97
C GLY A 102 -8.39 -14.75 5.54
N MET A 103 -8.15 -13.44 5.32
CA MET A 103 -6.83 -12.95 4.91
C MET A 103 -5.86 -12.97 6.09
N ARG A 104 -6.34 -12.63 7.30
CA ARG A 104 -5.55 -12.69 8.53
C ARG A 104 -5.01 -14.09 8.81
N VAL A 105 -5.84 -15.13 8.69
CA VAL A 105 -5.40 -16.52 8.88
C VAL A 105 -4.34 -16.91 7.84
N LYS A 106 -4.51 -16.50 6.58
CA LYS A 106 -3.51 -16.77 5.52
C LYS A 106 -2.20 -16.01 5.74
N LEU A 107 -2.28 -14.75 6.19
CA LEU A 107 -1.10 -13.97 6.58
C LEU A 107 -0.36 -14.66 7.74
N GLN A 108 -1.09 -15.08 8.78
CA GLN A 108 -0.52 -15.83 9.90
C GLN A 108 0.12 -17.13 9.43
N LEU A 109 -0.50 -17.88 8.52
CA LEU A 109 0.11 -19.09 7.96
C LEU A 109 1.39 -18.79 7.17
N LEU A 110 1.43 -17.69 6.41
CA LEU A 110 2.63 -17.27 5.69
C LEU A 110 3.75 -16.88 6.65
N PHE A 111 3.46 -16.10 7.69
CA PHE A 111 4.47 -15.61 8.62
C PHE A 111 4.84 -16.63 9.70
N VAL A 112 3.90 -17.26 10.38
CA VAL A 112 4.17 -18.23 11.47
C VAL A 112 4.83 -19.50 10.93
N THR A 113 4.32 -20.05 9.82
CA THR A 113 4.89 -21.29 9.26
C THR A 113 6.26 -21.03 8.65
N ARG A 114 6.46 -19.90 7.95
CA ARG A 114 7.77 -19.57 7.38
C ARG A 114 8.76 -19.05 8.41
N LEU A 115 8.36 -18.27 9.42
CA LEU A 115 9.29 -17.86 10.49
C LEU A 115 9.77 -19.06 11.30
N LYS A 116 8.91 -20.05 11.55
CA LYS A 116 9.36 -21.33 12.15
C LYS A 116 10.37 -22.06 11.26
N TYR A 117 10.16 -22.08 9.95
CA TYR A 117 11.07 -22.75 9.01
C TYR A 117 12.38 -21.98 8.78
N VAL A 118 12.28 -20.65 8.62
CA VAL A 118 13.42 -19.74 8.46
C VAL A 118 14.24 -19.69 9.74
N SER A 119 13.62 -19.66 10.92
CA SER A 119 14.35 -19.77 12.19
C SER A 119 15.08 -21.11 12.33
N ARG A 120 14.49 -22.22 11.84
CA ARG A 120 15.13 -23.55 11.84
C ARG A 120 16.28 -23.64 10.84
N MET A 121 16.15 -22.96 9.69
CA MET A 121 17.16 -22.89 8.63
C MET A 121 18.28 -21.91 8.99
N PHE A 122 17.99 -20.79 9.66
CA PHE A 122 19.00 -19.85 10.16
C PHE A 122 19.84 -20.51 11.25
N TYR A 123 19.25 -21.35 12.10
CA TYR A 123 20.01 -22.09 13.11
C TYR A 123 21.01 -23.09 12.52
N THR A 124 20.82 -23.55 11.28
CA THR A 124 21.76 -24.44 10.59
C THR A 124 22.69 -23.73 9.61
N ASN A 125 22.39 -22.47 9.21
CA ASN A 125 23.15 -21.73 8.19
C ASN A 125 23.80 -20.42 8.70
N LEU A 126 23.78 -20.18 10.02
CA LEU A 126 24.36 -18.99 10.67
C LEU A 126 25.88 -18.82 10.46
N ASN A 127 26.59 -19.86 9.99
CA ASN A 127 28.00 -19.74 9.61
C ASN A 127 28.24 -19.23 8.16
N SER A 128 27.24 -19.19 7.28
CA SER A 128 27.41 -18.78 5.88
C SER A 128 26.89 -17.35 5.59
N ILE A 129 25.87 -16.89 6.31
CA ILE A 129 25.19 -15.61 6.01
C ILE A 129 25.99 -14.37 6.51
N CYS A 130 26.90 -14.55 7.47
CA CYS A 130 27.78 -13.47 7.94
C CYS A 130 28.69 -12.91 6.82
N PHE A 131 28.96 -13.71 5.77
CA PHE A 131 29.81 -13.29 4.65
C PHE A 131 29.08 -12.41 3.62
N GLN A 132 27.76 -12.57 3.44
CA GLN A 132 27.02 -11.88 2.37
C GLN A 132 26.47 -10.51 2.79
N GLN A 133 26.15 -10.33 4.08
CA GLN A 133 25.76 -9.02 4.63
C GLN A 133 26.95 -8.05 4.67
N SER A 134 28.15 -8.57 4.90
CA SER A 134 29.42 -7.83 4.85
C SER A 134 29.65 -7.21 3.47
N PHE A 135 29.35 -7.95 2.39
CA PHE A 135 29.60 -7.48 1.02
C PHE A 135 28.68 -6.32 0.60
N ILE A 136 27.38 -6.38 0.93
CA ILE A 136 26.43 -5.30 0.61
C ILE A 136 26.79 -4.02 1.40
N ILE A 137 27.10 -4.16 2.70
CA ILE A 137 27.52 -3.02 3.53
C ILE A 137 28.85 -2.45 3.04
N GLN A 138 29.79 -3.28 2.61
CA GLN A 138 31.11 -2.86 2.13
C GLN A 138 31.05 -2.22 0.73
N CYS A 139 30.16 -2.67 -0.16
CA CYS A 139 29.88 -1.97 -1.42
C CYS A 139 29.21 -0.61 -1.22
N ILE A 140 28.32 -0.48 -0.22
CA ILE A 140 27.72 0.80 0.14
C ILE A 140 28.77 1.74 0.76
N ARG A 141 29.68 1.22 1.59
CA ARG A 141 30.76 1.99 2.24
C ARG A 141 31.82 2.48 1.25
N LEU A 142 32.30 1.60 0.36
CA LEU A 142 33.29 1.95 -0.67
C LEU A 142 32.79 2.99 -1.69
N LYS A 143 31.48 3.08 -1.90
CA LYS A 143 30.89 4.12 -2.76
C LYS A 143 30.69 5.44 -2.02
N CYS A 144 30.54 5.43 -0.68
CA CYS A 144 30.42 6.64 0.13
C CYS A 144 31.78 7.33 0.39
N ASP A 145 32.86 6.57 0.56
CA ASP A 145 34.16 7.15 0.96
C ASP A 145 34.84 8.00 -0.14
N ASN A 146 34.42 7.88 -1.41
CA ASN A 146 34.95 8.66 -2.53
C ASN A 146 34.14 9.91 -2.88
N TYR A 147 33.00 10.13 -2.23
CA TYR A 147 32.22 11.34 -2.39
C TYR A 147 32.37 12.18 -1.14
N SER A 148 33.35 13.10 -1.14
CA SER A 148 33.35 14.27 -0.25
C SER A 148 32.21 15.22 -0.66
N MET A 149 30.98 14.71 -0.66
CA MET A 149 29.81 15.52 -0.86
C MET A 149 29.67 16.42 0.35
N GLN A 150 29.77 17.73 0.10
CA GLN A 150 28.98 18.69 0.85
C GLN A 150 27.55 18.18 0.82
N VAL A 151 27.12 17.50 1.89
CA VAL A 151 25.77 16.96 2.03
C VAL A 151 24.85 18.17 2.08
N SER A 152 24.33 18.58 0.91
CA SER A 152 23.23 19.51 0.89
C SER A 152 22.09 18.83 1.64
N THR A 153 21.42 19.57 2.52
CA THR A 153 20.29 19.08 3.32
C THR A 153 19.23 18.39 2.47
N ASP A 154 19.16 18.73 1.19
CA ASP A 154 18.20 18.23 0.22
C ASP A 154 18.42 16.74 -0.10
N TYR A 155 19.67 16.26 -0.17
CA TYR A 155 19.97 14.84 -0.38
C TYR A 155 19.54 13.95 0.79
N LEU A 156 19.59 14.48 2.01
CA LEU A 156 19.12 13.76 3.19
C LEU A 156 17.62 13.47 3.08
N TYR A 157 16.83 14.46 2.65
CA TYR A 157 15.39 14.33 2.49
C TYR A 157 15.02 13.31 1.41
N VAL A 158 15.65 13.38 0.23
CA VAL A 158 15.44 12.38 -0.84
C VAL A 158 15.82 10.97 -0.38
N SER A 159 16.90 10.84 0.39
CA SER A 159 17.34 9.54 0.94
C SER A 159 16.32 8.96 1.92
N ILE A 160 15.74 9.80 2.79
CA ILE A 160 14.70 9.39 3.74
C ILE A 160 13.44 8.92 2.99
N GLU A 161 13.00 9.68 1.98
CA GLU A 161 11.83 9.32 1.16
C GLU A 161 12.02 8.01 0.39
N MET A 162 13.20 7.83 -0.20
CA MET A 162 13.57 6.59 -0.87
C MET A 162 13.54 5.42 0.12
N GLY A 163 14.04 5.62 1.34
CA GLY A 163 13.98 4.64 2.43
C GLY A 163 12.54 4.21 2.74
N PHE A 164 11.62 5.15 2.96
CA PHE A 164 10.20 4.84 3.20
C PHE A 164 9.56 4.12 2.02
N THR A 165 9.89 4.50 0.79
CA THR A 165 9.35 3.89 -0.43
C THR A 165 9.82 2.45 -0.58
N VAL A 166 11.11 2.18 -0.36
CA VAL A 166 11.69 0.82 -0.41
C VAL A 166 11.09 -0.07 0.67
N ILE A 167 10.96 0.42 1.91
CA ILE A 167 10.30 -0.31 2.99
C ILE A 167 8.85 -0.63 2.61
N SER A 168 8.14 0.34 2.02
CA SER A 168 6.77 0.16 1.57
C SER A 168 6.65 -0.91 0.48
N LEU A 169 7.58 -0.92 -0.50
CA LEU A 169 7.65 -1.96 -1.53
C LEU A 169 7.85 -3.36 -0.91
N ILE A 170 8.78 -3.50 0.02
CA ILE A 170 9.07 -4.77 0.70
C ILE A 170 7.83 -5.29 1.44
N ILE A 171 7.08 -4.42 2.12
CA ILE A 171 5.87 -4.79 2.86
C ILE A 171 4.69 -5.11 1.92
N MET A 172 4.61 -4.46 0.75
CA MET A 172 3.52 -4.69 -0.20
C MET A 172 3.58 -6.05 -0.89
N ILE A 173 4.78 -6.61 -1.11
CA ILE A 173 4.97 -7.94 -1.72
C ILE A 173 4.21 -9.04 -0.97
N PRO A 174 4.42 -9.27 0.36
CA PRO A 174 3.67 -10.30 1.09
C PRO A 174 2.16 -10.00 1.16
N CYS A 175 1.75 -8.73 1.12
CA CYS A 175 0.33 -8.37 1.04
C CYS A 175 -0.31 -8.89 -0.26
N ILE A 176 0.33 -8.68 -1.41
CA ILE A 176 -0.14 -9.18 -2.71
C ILE A 176 -0.15 -10.70 -2.74
N VAL A 177 0.91 -11.35 -2.25
CA VAL A 177 0.97 -12.82 -2.17
C VAL A 177 -0.16 -13.37 -1.30
N THR A 178 -0.48 -12.70 -0.18
CA THR A 178 -1.61 -13.07 0.68
C THR A 178 -2.94 -12.97 -0.06
N LEU A 179 -3.16 -11.89 -0.82
CA LEU A 179 -4.38 -11.71 -1.62
C LEU A 179 -4.52 -12.79 -2.70
N LEU A 180 -3.44 -13.10 -3.43
CA LEU A 180 -3.43 -14.13 -4.47
C LEU A 180 -3.74 -15.52 -3.90
N ARG A 181 -3.22 -15.84 -2.71
CA ARG A 181 -3.40 -17.15 -2.05
C ARG A 181 -4.68 -17.27 -1.24
N THR A 182 -5.42 -16.18 -1.06
CA THR A 182 -6.71 -16.24 -0.35
C THR A 182 -7.73 -16.96 -1.22
N THR A 183 -8.35 -17.98 -0.64
CA THR A 183 -9.45 -18.78 -1.21
C THR A 183 -10.74 -18.38 -0.49
N GLY A 184 -11.88 -18.44 -1.19
CA GLY A 184 -13.18 -18.04 -0.62
C GLY A 184 -13.44 -16.53 -0.69
N ILE A 185 -12.89 -15.87 -1.71
CA ILE A 185 -13.33 -14.54 -2.17
C ILE A 185 -13.84 -14.77 -3.59
N HIS A 186 -14.99 -14.18 -3.93
CA HIS A 186 -15.52 -14.17 -5.29
C HIS A 186 -14.45 -13.76 -6.33
N GLU A 187 -14.40 -14.45 -7.48
CA GLU A 187 -13.31 -14.28 -8.46
C GLU A 187 -13.18 -12.85 -8.98
N ASN A 188 -14.30 -12.18 -9.30
CA ASN A 188 -14.29 -10.79 -9.74
C ASN A 188 -13.71 -9.86 -8.66
N CYS A 189 -14.13 -10.05 -7.41
CA CYS A 189 -13.65 -9.25 -6.29
C CYS A 189 -12.16 -9.50 -6.05
N LYS A 190 -11.72 -10.76 -6.15
CA LYS A 190 -10.31 -11.13 -6.04
C LYS A 190 -9.49 -10.47 -7.14
N PHE A 191 -9.96 -10.52 -8.38
CA PHE A 191 -9.32 -9.87 -9.51
C PHE A 191 -9.18 -8.36 -9.29
N LEU A 192 -10.27 -7.68 -8.92
CA LEU A 192 -10.24 -6.23 -8.64
C LEU A 192 -9.31 -5.87 -7.48
N LEU A 193 -9.25 -6.68 -6.41
CA LEU A 193 -8.35 -6.45 -5.27
C LEU A 193 -6.88 -6.62 -5.64
N VAL A 194 -6.58 -7.66 -6.42
CA VAL A 194 -5.23 -7.92 -6.93
C VAL A 194 -4.82 -6.80 -7.87
N THR A 195 -5.67 -6.41 -8.82
CA THR A 195 -5.42 -5.28 -9.73
C THR A 195 -5.20 -3.98 -8.97
N SER A 196 -6.02 -3.68 -7.95
CA SER A 196 -5.83 -2.54 -7.06
C SER A 196 -4.47 -2.58 -6.34
N ALA A 197 -4.07 -3.75 -5.82
CA ALA A 197 -2.78 -3.90 -5.15
C ALA A 197 -1.60 -3.78 -6.13
N SER A 198 -1.72 -4.29 -7.34
CA SER A 198 -0.73 -4.17 -8.41
C SER A 198 -0.55 -2.72 -8.86
N VAL A 199 -1.63 -1.94 -9.01
CA VAL A 199 -1.55 -0.51 -9.34
C VAL A 199 -0.84 0.27 -8.23
N GLN A 200 -1.12 -0.03 -6.96
CA GLN A 200 -0.40 0.58 -5.84
C GLN A 200 1.08 0.19 -5.79
N LEU A 201 1.42 -1.06 -6.10
CA LEU A 201 2.80 -1.49 -6.22
C LEU A 201 3.52 -0.74 -7.35
N LEU A 202 2.87 -0.59 -8.50
CA LEU A 202 3.41 0.16 -9.64
C LEU A 202 3.60 1.64 -9.29
N LEU A 203 2.70 2.25 -8.51
CA LEU A 203 2.85 3.61 -8.00
C LEU A 203 4.12 3.75 -7.15
N LEU A 204 4.35 2.81 -6.21
CA LEU A 204 5.58 2.80 -5.40
C LEU A 204 6.84 2.59 -6.24
N ILE A 205 6.77 1.78 -7.31
CA ILE A 205 7.89 1.59 -8.26
C ILE A 205 8.18 2.89 -9.00
N VAL A 206 7.16 3.56 -9.55
CA VAL A 206 7.33 4.84 -10.26
C VAL A 206 7.95 5.90 -9.33
N GLN A 207 7.48 5.96 -8.08
CA GLN A 207 8.02 6.85 -7.06
C GLN A 207 9.50 6.52 -6.72
N ALA A 208 9.85 5.24 -6.55
CA ALA A 208 11.23 4.83 -6.33
C ALA A 208 12.14 5.16 -7.54
N MET A 209 11.62 5.02 -8.76
CA MET A 209 12.34 5.36 -9.99
C MET A 209 12.57 6.87 -10.10
N LEU A 210 11.58 7.70 -9.75
CA LEU A 210 11.73 9.16 -9.69
C LEU A 210 12.83 9.57 -8.73
N PHE A 211 12.86 9.02 -7.51
CA PHE A 211 13.92 9.35 -6.55
C PHE A 211 15.30 8.89 -7.00
N ASN A 212 15.39 7.70 -7.57
CA ASN A 212 16.66 7.21 -8.12
C ASN A 212 17.14 8.10 -9.28
N TYR A 213 16.23 8.52 -10.17
CA TYR A 213 16.53 9.46 -11.24
C TYR A 213 17.05 10.80 -10.72
N ASN A 214 16.40 11.38 -9.71
CA ASN A 214 16.81 12.65 -9.11
C ASN A 214 18.18 12.56 -8.43
N ILE A 215 18.49 11.44 -7.76
CA ILE A 215 19.82 11.18 -7.17
C ILE A 215 20.89 11.06 -8.26
N VAL A 216 20.62 10.32 -9.34
CA VAL A 216 21.62 10.01 -10.38
C VAL A 216 22.01 11.26 -11.20
N ILE A 217 21.05 12.14 -11.48
CA ILE A 217 21.27 13.30 -12.35
C ILE A 217 21.62 14.57 -11.55
N ASP A 218 21.64 14.49 -10.22
CA ASP A 218 21.74 15.68 -9.35
C ASP A 218 20.64 16.69 -9.70
N ASN A 219 19.48 16.18 -10.12
CA ASN A 219 18.39 17.00 -10.60
C ASN A 219 17.48 17.35 -9.43
N LEU A 220 17.79 18.47 -8.78
CA LEU A 220 16.96 19.06 -7.73
C LEU A 220 15.78 19.89 -8.29
N ALA A 221 15.60 19.95 -9.64
CA ALA A 221 14.66 20.86 -10.30
C ALA A 221 13.87 20.24 -11.49
N PRO A 222 12.70 20.81 -11.88
CA PRO A 222 11.58 20.01 -12.40
C PRO A 222 11.39 19.80 -13.91
N PRO A 223 12.13 20.37 -14.90
CA PRO A 223 11.63 20.29 -16.29
C PRO A 223 11.61 18.86 -16.86
N VAL A 224 12.42 17.94 -16.34
CA VAL A 224 12.54 16.56 -16.85
C VAL A 224 11.71 15.54 -16.05
N GLU A 225 10.98 15.96 -15.01
CA GLU A 225 10.19 15.07 -14.16
C GLU A 225 8.77 14.81 -14.70
N LEU A 226 8.34 15.55 -15.73
CA LEU A 226 7.00 15.47 -16.31
C LEU A 226 6.51 14.03 -16.60
N PRO A 227 7.29 13.12 -17.21
CA PRO A 227 6.81 11.76 -17.46
C PRO A 227 6.53 10.98 -16.16
N PHE A 228 7.35 11.14 -15.13
CA PHE A 228 7.13 10.49 -13.83
C PHE A 228 5.90 11.05 -13.13
N LEU A 229 5.71 12.37 -13.16
CA LEU A 229 4.55 13.03 -12.59
C LEU A 229 3.25 12.61 -13.31
N CYS A 230 3.27 12.54 -14.65
CA CYS A 230 2.14 12.06 -15.44
C CYS A 230 1.82 10.59 -15.12
N ALA A 231 2.83 9.71 -15.09
CA ALA A 231 2.65 8.31 -14.77
C ALA A 231 2.09 8.13 -13.35
N GLN A 232 2.66 8.83 -12.38
CA GLN A 232 2.23 8.79 -10.98
C GLN A 232 0.78 9.25 -10.85
N ASN A 233 0.43 10.43 -11.39
CA ASN A 233 -0.95 10.95 -11.37
C ASN A 233 -1.94 10.02 -12.08
N GLY A 234 -1.56 9.43 -13.22
CA GLY A 234 -2.38 8.43 -13.90
C GLY A 234 -2.67 7.21 -13.02
N LEU A 235 -1.65 6.68 -12.34
CA LEU A 235 -1.80 5.55 -11.41
C LEU A 235 -2.64 5.92 -10.18
N PHE A 236 -2.53 7.15 -9.69
CA PHE A 236 -3.39 7.68 -8.63
C PHE A 236 -4.86 7.70 -9.01
N ILE A 237 -5.16 8.22 -10.21
CA ILE A 237 -6.52 8.26 -10.75
C ILE A 237 -7.04 6.83 -10.91
N LEU A 238 -6.25 5.94 -11.50
CA LEU A 238 -6.62 4.53 -11.69
C LEU A 238 -6.88 3.83 -10.35
N SER A 239 -6.03 4.02 -9.36
CA SER A 239 -6.19 3.47 -8.00
C SER A 239 -7.51 3.94 -7.35
N SER A 240 -7.86 5.22 -7.53
CA SER A 240 -9.11 5.78 -7.03
C SER A 240 -10.34 5.20 -7.75
N HIS A 241 -10.27 5.02 -9.07
CA HIS A 241 -11.35 4.40 -9.85
C HIS A 241 -11.53 2.92 -9.50
N LEU A 242 -10.45 2.15 -9.40
CA LEU A 242 -10.51 0.75 -8.96
C LEU A 242 -11.12 0.61 -7.57
N SER A 243 -10.80 1.53 -6.66
CA SER A 243 -11.40 1.55 -5.32
C SER A 243 -12.91 1.82 -5.38
N PHE A 244 -13.37 2.65 -6.31
CA PHE A 244 -14.80 2.90 -6.52
C PHE A 244 -15.51 1.70 -7.17
N VAL A 245 -14.92 1.11 -8.21
CA VAL A 245 -15.43 -0.12 -8.84
C VAL A 245 -15.50 -1.27 -7.83
N LEU A 246 -14.50 -1.40 -6.95
CA LEU A 246 -14.52 -2.37 -5.84
C LEU A 246 -15.67 -2.17 -4.85
N VAL A 247 -16.19 -0.95 -4.72
CA VAL A 247 -17.36 -0.66 -3.88
C VAL A 247 -18.65 -0.95 -4.65
N LEU A 248 -18.69 -0.69 -5.97
CA LEU A 248 -19.85 -0.95 -6.82
C LEU A 248 -20.08 -2.43 -7.16
N GLU A 249 -19.02 -3.23 -7.29
CA GLU A 249 -19.11 -4.68 -7.53
C GLU A 249 -19.76 -5.44 -6.36
N ARG A 250 -20.00 -4.78 -5.23
CA ARG A 250 -20.56 -5.38 -4.00
C ARG A 250 -22.02 -5.02 -3.81
#